data_AF-I1NK02-F1
#
_entry.id   AF-I1NK02-F1
#
_cell.length_a   1.000
_cell.length_b   1.000
_cell.length_c   1.000
_cell.angle_alpha   90.00
_cell.angle_beta   90.00
_cell.angle_gamma   90.00
#
_symmetry.space_group_name_H-M   'P 1'
#
loop_
_entity.id
_entity.type
_entity.pdbx_description
1 polymer ?
#
loop_
_entity_poly.entity_id
_entity_poly.type
_entity_poly.pdbx_seq_one_letter_code
_entity_poly.pdbx_strand_id
1 'polypeptide(L)'
;MAAKRLHDGYGQEDQPDDKRVRRMPSFSTVIREALMVKQMQTLFVALEPLLRRVVQEELQAGLVRSPRYIERMSPETPPAQPPMWKLAFRFKPQLPIFTGSKIEDVNGNPLEIILVDVDTGAPATISQPLRVEVVPVLGDFPTDDREHWTAEEFQQRGIVKERSGKRPLLTGDVSLTMRDGCVAVNELQFTDNSSWVRCRRFRIGVRVVPGSYDGPRIGEAMTEPFVVRDHRGELYRKHYPPVLGDDVWRLEKIGKEGAFHRKLTQHNVRNVQEFLRLLTVKPDELRAIMGDGMTDRMWEVTTSHAKKCVPGDKVYMYSTPHGTVYVNSIFELVKVELAGVEYQLHQLNRAQKVFVQQLLLAAYEQRNNLQEADAMALHCNDVPLLQNAAEITIPALGDTQLWIQNSLNSQEIDFQVDEIPQANFALQWTGQMYNISG
;
A
#
# COMPACT_ATOMS: atom_id res chain seq x y z
N MET A 1 26.11 -64.37 43.48
CA MET A 1 24.77 -64.53 42.87
C MET A 1 24.86 -63.90 41.48
N ALA A 2 25.15 -64.62 40.39
CA ALA A 2 24.29 -65.56 39.64
C ALA A 2 22.96 -64.89 39.22
N ALA A 3 22.56 -64.77 37.94
CA ALA A 3 23.13 -65.24 36.68
C ALA A 3 22.43 -64.62 35.44
N LYS A 4 23.19 -64.55 34.32
CA LYS A 4 22.86 -64.93 32.92
C LYS A 4 21.80 -64.12 32.10
N ARG A 5 22.17 -63.48 30.96
CA ARG A 5 22.42 -63.98 29.56
C ARG A 5 21.09 -64.11 28.74
N LEU A 6 20.89 -63.86 27.44
CA LEU A 6 21.64 -63.62 26.16
C LEU A 6 20.58 -63.08 25.12
N HIS A 7 20.93 -62.28 24.07
CA HIS A 7 21.12 -62.65 22.63
C HIS A 7 19.90 -63.37 21.98
N ASP A 8 19.39 -63.16 20.77
CA ASP A 8 19.82 -62.70 19.43
C ASP A 8 18.49 -62.50 18.62
N GLY A 9 18.31 -61.72 17.53
CA GLY A 9 18.87 -61.91 16.19
C GLY A 9 17.75 -62.00 15.11
N TYR A 10 17.80 -61.07 14.13
CA TYR A 10 17.42 -61.09 12.69
C TYR A 10 16.02 -61.44 12.12
N GLY A 11 15.57 -60.53 11.21
CA GLY A 11 14.88 -60.79 9.93
C GLY A 11 13.34 -60.68 9.95
N GLN A 12 12.60 -60.32 8.89
CA GLN A 12 12.82 -59.75 7.55
C GLN A 12 11.40 -59.48 6.96
N GLU A 13 11.25 -58.40 6.18
CA GLU A 13 10.30 -58.17 5.06
C GLU A 13 8.75 -58.17 5.19
N ASP A 14 8.21 -57.04 4.72
CA ASP A 14 7.13 -56.81 3.73
C ASP A 14 5.61 -57.06 3.95
N GLN A 15 4.90 -55.91 3.86
CA GLN A 15 3.57 -55.61 3.25
C GLN A 15 2.24 -56.08 3.92
N PRO A 16 1.04 -55.49 3.61
CA PRO A 16 0.71 -54.35 2.72
C PRO A 16 -0.29 -53.28 3.29
N ASP A 17 -0.50 -52.24 2.49
CA ASP A 17 -1.64 -51.29 2.51
C ASP A 17 -3.02 -51.99 2.59
N ASP A 18 -3.94 -51.48 3.44
CA ASP A 18 -5.38 -51.79 3.27
C ASP A 18 -6.34 -50.66 3.69
N LYS A 19 -6.90 -50.03 2.65
CA LYS A 19 -8.30 -49.62 2.42
C LYS A 19 -9.19 -49.28 3.62
N ARG A 20 -9.64 -48.01 3.60
CA ARG A 20 -10.78 -47.46 4.35
C ARG A 20 -12.04 -48.33 4.24
N VAL A 21 -12.40 -49.03 5.30
CA VAL A 21 -13.73 -49.61 5.48
C VAL A 21 -14.66 -48.54 6.06
N ARG A 22 -15.64 -48.08 5.27
CA ARG A 22 -16.76 -47.26 5.75
C ARG A 22 -17.61 -48.09 6.70
N ARG A 23 -17.71 -47.69 7.98
CA ARG A 23 -18.65 -48.28 8.94
C ARG A 23 -20.08 -47.94 8.53
N MET A 24 -20.89 -48.94 8.22
CA MET A 24 -22.35 -48.79 8.09
C MET A 24 -22.99 -48.63 9.48
N PRO A 25 -24.05 -47.81 9.63
CA PRO A 25 -24.78 -47.71 10.89
C PRO A 25 -25.48 -49.05 11.22
N SER A 26 -25.40 -49.46 12.49
CA SER A 26 -26.07 -50.65 13.00
C SER A 26 -27.60 -50.51 12.87
N PHE A 27 -28.27 -51.59 12.48
CA PHE A 27 -29.73 -51.70 12.31
C PHE A 27 -30.52 -51.26 13.55
N SER A 28 -29.94 -51.37 14.74
CA SER A 28 -30.53 -50.90 16.00
C SER A 28 -30.64 -49.37 16.11
N THR A 29 -29.80 -48.62 15.39
CA THR A 29 -29.80 -47.14 15.40
C THR A 29 -30.92 -46.61 14.52
N VAL A 30 -31.13 -47.23 13.35
CA VAL A 30 -32.20 -46.88 12.41
C VAL A 30 -33.58 -47.20 12.99
N ILE A 31 -33.72 -48.32 13.71
CA ILE A 31 -34.98 -48.67 14.41
C ILE A 31 -35.28 -47.65 15.52
N ARG A 32 -34.27 -47.18 16.25
CA ARG A 32 -34.43 -46.20 17.32
C ARG A 32 -34.85 -44.82 16.77
N GLU A 33 -34.25 -44.39 15.66
CA GLU A 33 -34.63 -43.15 14.96
C GLU A 33 -36.05 -43.24 14.39
N ALA A 34 -36.42 -44.35 13.76
CA ALA A 34 -37.78 -44.55 13.23
C ALA A 34 -38.85 -44.57 14.34
N LEU A 35 -38.53 -45.12 15.51
CA LEU A 35 -39.42 -45.09 16.68
C LEU A 35 -39.57 -43.69 17.27
N MET A 36 -38.50 -42.87 17.29
CA MET A 36 -38.60 -41.47 17.73
C MET A 36 -39.41 -40.60 16.76
N VAL A 37 -39.26 -40.82 15.44
CA VAL A 37 -40.05 -40.10 14.42
C VAL A 37 -41.53 -40.45 14.53
N LYS A 38 -41.86 -41.73 14.76
CA LYS A 38 -43.26 -42.18 14.95
C LYS A 38 -43.89 -41.61 16.23
N GLN A 39 -43.11 -41.47 17.31
CA GLN A 39 -43.58 -40.82 18.54
C GLN A 39 -43.81 -39.31 18.36
N MET A 40 -42.90 -38.61 17.67
CA MET A 40 -43.07 -37.17 17.38
C MET A 40 -44.30 -36.90 16.50
N GLN A 41 -44.53 -37.70 15.46
CA GLN A 41 -45.71 -37.56 14.61
C GLN A 41 -47.02 -37.79 15.38
N THR A 42 -47.02 -38.75 16.32
CA THR A 42 -48.19 -39.03 17.17
C THR A 42 -48.48 -37.87 18.12
N LEU A 43 -47.45 -37.21 18.66
CA LEU A 43 -47.60 -36.03 19.51
C LEU A 43 -48.14 -34.81 18.74
N PHE A 44 -47.70 -34.59 17.50
CA PHE A 44 -48.21 -33.50 16.67
C PHE A 44 -49.70 -33.69 16.31
N VAL A 45 -50.13 -34.92 16.00
CA VAL A 45 -51.55 -35.24 15.73
C VAL A 45 -52.41 -35.12 17.00
N ALA A 46 -51.86 -35.45 18.17
CA ALA A 46 -52.58 -35.31 19.44
C ALA A 46 -52.72 -33.86 19.92
N LEU A 47 -51.79 -32.97 19.55
CA LEU A 47 -51.78 -31.56 19.94
C LEU A 47 -52.53 -30.64 18.96
N GLU A 48 -52.70 -31.04 17.70
CA GLU A 48 -53.47 -30.29 16.68
C GLU A 48 -54.88 -29.87 17.16
N PRO A 49 -55.68 -30.75 17.81
CA PRO A 49 -57.03 -30.38 18.25
C PRO A 49 -57.03 -29.38 19.41
N LEU A 50 -56.01 -29.42 20.28
CA LEU A 50 -55.88 -28.51 21.41
C LEU A 50 -55.44 -27.12 20.94
N LEU A 51 -54.50 -27.05 19.98
CA LEU A 51 -54.06 -25.79 19.38
C LEU A 51 -55.18 -25.14 18.56
N ARG A 52 -55.97 -25.92 17.80
CA ARG A 52 -57.15 -25.39 17.08
C ARG A 52 -58.18 -24.79 18.03
N ARG A 53 -58.38 -25.41 19.19
CA ARG A 53 -59.37 -24.97 20.19
C ARG A 53 -58.95 -23.67 20.88
N VAL A 54 -57.67 -23.55 21.25
CA VAL A 54 -57.12 -22.32 21.84
C VAL A 54 -57.14 -21.16 20.83
N VAL A 55 -56.82 -21.42 19.56
CA VAL A 55 -56.86 -20.38 18.51
C VAL A 55 -58.30 -19.94 18.21
N GLN A 56 -59.29 -20.83 18.30
CA GLN A 56 -60.71 -20.48 18.13
C GLN A 56 -61.30 -19.77 19.36
N GLU A 57 -60.90 -20.16 20.58
CA GLU A 57 -61.33 -19.50 21.82
C GLU A 57 -60.75 -18.08 21.95
N GLU A 58 -59.49 -17.86 21.56
CA GLU A 58 -58.86 -16.53 21.55
C GLU A 58 -59.43 -15.62 20.43
N LEU A 59 -59.79 -16.18 19.27
CA LEU A 59 -60.46 -15.41 18.20
C LEU A 59 -61.89 -15.01 18.56
N GLN A 60 -62.61 -15.81 19.35
CA GLN A 60 -63.97 -15.46 19.81
C GLN A 60 -63.97 -14.58 21.07
N ALA A 61 -62.96 -14.67 21.94
CA ALA A 61 -62.81 -13.79 23.11
C ALA A 61 -62.44 -12.34 22.72
N GLY A 62 -61.75 -12.13 21.60
CA GLY A 62 -61.42 -10.79 21.08
C GLY A 62 -62.58 -10.04 20.42
N LEU A 63 -63.69 -10.71 20.09
CA LEU A 63 -64.76 -10.17 19.25
C LEU A 63 -66.04 -9.73 20.00
N VAL A 64 -66.11 -9.90 21.33
CA VAL A 64 -67.35 -9.67 22.12
C VAL A 64 -67.24 -8.56 23.18
N ARG A 65 -66.20 -7.73 23.18
CA ARG A 65 -66.15 -6.52 24.04
C ARG A 65 -66.02 -5.23 23.23
N SER A 66 -67.12 -4.83 22.60
CA SER A 66 -67.33 -3.42 22.25
C SER A 66 -68.83 -3.09 22.29
N PRO A 67 -69.31 -2.31 23.28
CA PRO A 67 -70.63 -1.71 23.19
C PRO A 67 -70.58 -0.51 22.24
N ARG A 68 -71.61 -0.43 21.40
CA ARG A 68 -71.87 0.66 20.47
C ARG A 68 -71.82 2.03 21.16
N TYR A 69 -71.02 2.94 20.62
CA TYR A 69 -71.23 4.39 20.76
C TYR A 69 -71.12 5.03 19.37
N ILE A 70 -72.24 5.53 18.87
CA ILE A 70 -72.32 6.26 17.60
C ILE A 70 -71.97 7.72 17.88
N GLU A 71 -70.84 8.14 17.30
CA GLU A 71 -70.66 9.37 16.51
C GLU A 71 -70.73 10.74 17.19
N ARG A 72 -69.56 11.36 17.35
CA ARG A 72 -69.29 12.74 16.87
C ARG A 72 -67.85 12.80 16.35
N MET A 73 -67.73 13.03 15.03
CA MET A 73 -66.46 13.14 14.30
C MET A 73 -65.66 14.36 14.77
N SER A 74 -64.37 14.13 15.05
CA SER A 74 -63.31 15.14 15.07
C SER A 74 -62.13 14.53 14.29
N PRO A 75 -61.46 15.25 13.37
CA PRO A 75 -60.43 14.65 12.54
C PRO A 75 -59.15 14.45 13.36
N GLU A 76 -58.98 13.28 13.97
CA GLU A 76 -57.71 12.87 14.55
C GLU A 76 -56.84 12.24 13.45
N THR A 77 -55.77 12.95 13.13
CA THR A 77 -54.59 12.42 12.43
C THR A 77 -54.17 11.09 13.05
N PRO A 78 -53.84 10.04 12.28
CA PRO A 78 -53.30 8.82 12.86
C PRO A 78 -52.07 9.16 13.71
N PRO A 79 -51.85 8.48 14.86
CA PRO A 79 -50.68 8.73 15.68
C PRO A 79 -49.45 8.54 14.78
N ALA A 80 -48.66 9.61 14.63
CA ALA A 80 -47.43 9.58 13.88
C ALA A 80 -46.59 8.41 14.41
N GLN A 81 -46.20 7.48 13.54
CA GLN A 81 -45.25 6.46 13.92
C GLN A 81 -44.02 7.16 14.52
N PRO A 82 -43.46 6.65 15.64
CA PRO A 82 -42.28 7.27 16.22
C PRO A 82 -41.19 7.31 15.15
N PRO A 83 -40.54 8.47 14.94
CA PRO A 83 -39.58 8.61 13.85
C PRO A 83 -38.45 7.60 14.05
N MET A 84 -38.19 6.80 13.01
CA MET A 84 -37.10 5.85 13.01
C MET A 84 -35.83 6.61 12.65
N TRP A 85 -34.88 6.69 13.58
CA TRP A 85 -33.61 7.39 13.37
C TRP A 85 -32.44 6.42 13.21
N LYS A 86 -31.44 6.82 12.43
CA LYS A 86 -30.16 6.12 12.36
C LYS A 86 -29.00 7.11 12.31
N LEU A 87 -27.83 6.65 12.73
CA LEU A 87 -26.58 7.37 12.52
C LEU A 87 -26.12 7.17 11.07
N ALA A 88 -25.40 8.15 10.53
CA ALA A 88 -24.76 8.07 9.24
C ALA A 88 -23.45 8.86 9.23
N PHE A 89 -22.53 8.47 8.34
CA PHE A 89 -21.40 9.31 7.99
C PHE A 89 -21.84 10.26 6.89
N ARG A 90 -21.67 11.56 7.07
CA ARG A 90 -22.05 12.55 6.05
C ARG A 90 -21.24 12.39 4.77
N PHE A 91 -19.95 12.11 4.93
CA PHE A 91 -19.02 11.89 3.84
C PHE A 91 -18.22 10.61 4.08
N LYS A 92 -17.80 9.99 2.99
CA LYS A 92 -16.99 8.76 3.04
C LYS A 92 -15.57 9.10 3.54
N PRO A 93 -14.88 8.16 4.21
CA PRO A 93 -13.49 8.35 4.55
C PRO A 93 -12.61 8.40 3.29
N GLN A 94 -11.56 9.22 3.34
CA GLN A 94 -10.54 9.28 2.31
C GLN A 94 -9.68 8.00 2.35
N LEU A 95 -9.44 7.43 1.17
CA LEU A 95 -8.58 6.26 1.01
C LEU A 95 -7.34 6.65 0.19
N PRO A 96 -6.19 5.98 0.39
CA PRO A 96 -5.95 4.87 1.33
C PRO A 96 -5.75 5.32 2.79
N ILE A 97 -6.12 4.47 3.75
CA ILE A 97 -5.88 4.68 5.18
C ILE A 97 -4.64 3.90 5.63
N PHE A 98 -3.77 4.57 6.38
CA PHE A 98 -2.57 3.99 6.99
C PHE A 98 -2.66 3.98 8.51
N THR A 99 -1.98 3.02 9.15
CA THR A 99 -1.90 2.95 10.62
C THR A 99 -1.25 4.21 11.21
N GLY A 100 -1.77 4.71 12.33
CA GLY A 100 -1.28 5.92 13.01
C GLY A 100 -1.45 7.23 12.23
N SER A 101 -2.13 7.20 11.08
CA SER A 101 -2.52 8.41 10.34
C SER A 101 -3.94 8.80 10.73
N LYS A 102 -4.18 10.12 10.78
CA LYS A 102 -5.51 10.70 11.00
C LYS A 102 -6.44 10.30 9.86
N ILE A 103 -7.67 9.92 10.20
CA ILE A 103 -8.70 9.56 9.23
C ILE A 103 -9.56 10.79 8.96
N GLU A 104 -9.58 11.19 7.69
CA GLU A 104 -10.34 12.35 7.19
C GLU A 104 -11.38 11.87 6.17
N ASP A 105 -12.35 12.74 5.86
CA ASP A 105 -13.31 12.52 4.80
C ASP A 105 -12.71 12.79 3.41
N VAL A 106 -13.44 12.45 2.36
CA VAL A 106 -13.01 12.70 0.96
C VAL A 106 -12.70 14.16 0.61
N ASN A 107 -13.10 15.12 1.45
CA ASN A 107 -12.84 16.55 1.27
C ASN A 107 -11.64 17.05 2.10
N GLY A 108 -10.97 16.17 2.86
CA GLY A 108 -9.89 16.52 3.79
C GLY A 108 -10.37 17.13 5.10
N ASN A 109 -11.65 16.95 5.45
CA ASN A 109 -12.22 17.41 6.72
C ASN A 109 -12.29 16.26 7.74
N PRO A 110 -12.45 16.56 9.04
CA PRO A 110 -12.80 15.55 10.04
C PRO A 110 -14.04 14.75 9.62
N LEU A 111 -14.08 13.45 9.95
CA LEU A 111 -15.28 12.65 9.69
C LEU A 111 -16.46 13.24 10.46
N GLU A 112 -17.59 13.43 9.80
CA GLU A 112 -18.80 13.93 10.44
C GLU A 112 -19.85 12.82 10.56
N ILE A 113 -20.29 12.58 11.79
CA ILE A 113 -21.38 11.67 12.12
C ILE A 113 -22.64 12.52 12.28
N ILE A 114 -23.70 12.14 11.59
CA ILE A 114 -24.99 12.81 11.63
C ILE A 114 -26.10 11.84 12.01
N LEU A 115 -27.14 12.36 12.63
CA LEU A 115 -28.42 11.68 12.79
C LEU A 115 -29.26 11.93 11.55
N VAL A 116 -29.89 10.89 11.03
CA VAL A 116 -30.79 10.98 9.89
C VAL A 116 -32.10 10.26 10.19
N ASP A 117 -33.18 10.83 9.68
CA ASP A 117 -34.48 10.21 9.65
C ASP A 117 -34.49 9.10 8.58
N VAL A 118 -34.94 7.90 8.95
CA VAL A 118 -34.87 6.71 8.09
C VAL A 118 -35.83 6.82 6.91
N ASP A 119 -37.00 7.44 7.10
CA ASP A 119 -38.04 7.53 6.08
C ASP A 119 -37.70 8.59 5.03
N THR A 120 -37.16 9.73 5.47
CA THR A 120 -36.83 10.86 4.59
C THR A 120 -35.37 10.91 4.15
N GLY A 121 -34.47 10.25 4.87
CA GLY A 121 -33.02 10.35 4.69
C GLY A 121 -32.44 11.72 5.06
N ALA A 122 -33.25 12.64 5.58
CA ALA A 122 -32.83 14.00 5.91
C ALA A 122 -32.13 14.05 7.27
N PRO A 123 -31.19 15.00 7.48
CA PRO A 123 -30.60 15.23 8.79
C PRO A 123 -31.67 15.53 9.85
N ALA A 124 -31.61 14.81 10.96
CA ALA A 124 -32.53 14.93 12.08
C ALA A 124 -31.81 15.54 13.29
N THR A 125 -32.57 16.11 14.23
CA THR A 125 -32.01 16.71 15.46
C THR A 125 -32.74 16.14 16.69
N ILE A 126 -31.99 16.04 17.80
CA ILE A 126 -32.52 15.60 19.09
C ILE A 126 -32.16 16.68 20.12
N SER A 127 -33.12 17.08 20.94
CA SER A 127 -32.93 18.15 21.94
C SER A 127 -31.95 17.79 23.06
N GLN A 128 -31.74 16.50 23.32
CA GLN A 128 -30.80 16.00 24.32
C GLN A 128 -29.47 15.56 23.69
N PRO A 129 -28.33 15.76 24.38
CA PRO A 129 -27.04 15.27 23.93
C PRO A 129 -27.02 13.73 23.88
N LEU A 130 -26.45 13.16 22.82
CA LEU A 130 -26.36 11.73 22.62
C LEU A 130 -24.91 11.27 22.73
N ARG A 131 -24.61 10.27 23.56
CA ARG A 131 -23.25 9.69 23.60
C ARG A 131 -23.12 8.63 22.52
N VAL A 132 -22.15 8.81 21.64
CA VAL A 132 -21.84 7.88 20.55
C VAL A 132 -20.45 7.29 20.73
N GLU A 133 -20.29 6.05 20.28
CA GLU A 133 -19.03 5.31 20.31
C GLU A 133 -18.66 4.91 18.89
N VAL A 134 -17.43 5.24 18.49
CA VAL A 134 -16.82 4.84 17.23
C VAL A 134 -16.05 3.56 17.45
N VAL A 135 -16.39 2.51 16.69
CA VAL A 135 -15.87 1.16 16.88
C VAL A 135 -15.33 0.59 15.57
N PRO A 136 -14.24 -0.21 15.61
CA PRO A 136 -13.78 -0.91 14.43
C PRO A 136 -14.67 -2.12 14.17
N VAL A 137 -15.11 -2.30 12.93
CA VAL A 137 -16.00 -3.39 12.50
C VAL A 137 -15.31 -4.23 11.43
N LEU A 138 -15.64 -5.53 11.36
CA LEU A 138 -15.15 -6.43 10.31
C LEU A 138 -15.63 -5.96 8.93
N GLY A 139 -14.74 -5.98 7.93
CA GLY A 139 -15.08 -5.57 6.56
C GLY A 139 -16.17 -6.42 5.90
N ASP A 140 -16.29 -7.68 6.31
CA ASP A 140 -17.30 -8.64 5.83
C ASP A 140 -18.57 -8.70 6.68
N PHE A 141 -18.75 -7.77 7.63
CA PHE A 141 -20.00 -7.59 8.35
C PHE A 141 -20.90 -6.56 7.62
N PRO A 142 -22.22 -6.82 7.49
CA PRO A 142 -22.93 -8.07 7.80
C PRO A 142 -22.65 -9.16 6.74
N THR A 143 -22.71 -10.44 7.11
CA THR A 143 -22.22 -11.55 6.25
C THR A 143 -23.10 -11.88 5.04
N ASP A 144 -24.33 -11.37 5.02
CA ASP A 144 -25.40 -11.85 4.12
C ASP A 144 -26.01 -10.71 3.29
N ASP A 145 -25.26 -9.61 3.06
CA ASP A 145 -25.71 -8.39 2.36
C ASP A 145 -27.03 -7.79 2.92
N ARG A 146 -27.40 -8.18 4.15
CA ARG A 146 -28.60 -7.67 4.82
C ARG A 146 -28.36 -6.25 5.27
N GLU A 147 -29.30 -5.36 4.98
CA GLU A 147 -29.26 -3.97 5.46
C GLU A 147 -29.68 -3.81 6.93
N HIS A 148 -30.18 -4.89 7.56
CA HIS A 148 -30.72 -4.86 8.91
C HIS A 148 -30.00 -5.91 9.80
N TRP A 149 -29.50 -5.45 10.94
CA TRP A 149 -28.89 -6.25 12.01
C TRP A 149 -29.43 -5.83 13.36
N THR A 150 -29.36 -6.70 14.36
CA THR A 150 -29.69 -6.32 15.75
C THR A 150 -28.49 -5.67 16.43
N ALA A 151 -28.74 -4.93 17.52
CA ALA A 151 -27.67 -4.28 18.29
C ALA A 151 -26.71 -5.34 18.90
N GLU A 152 -27.25 -6.48 19.31
CA GLU A 152 -26.47 -7.61 19.83
C GLU A 152 -25.61 -8.23 18.75
N GLU A 153 -26.15 -8.39 17.54
CA GLU A 153 -25.41 -8.93 16.40
C GLU A 153 -24.24 -8.01 16.02
N PHE A 154 -24.48 -6.71 15.94
CA PHE A 154 -23.44 -5.70 15.71
C PHE A 154 -22.35 -5.79 16.77
N GLN A 155 -22.72 -5.86 18.05
CA GLN A 155 -21.77 -5.92 19.16
C GLN A 155 -20.95 -7.22 19.19
N GLN A 156 -21.59 -8.37 18.93
CA GLN A 156 -20.94 -9.68 19.08
C GLN A 156 -20.19 -10.13 17.83
N ARG A 157 -20.70 -9.81 16.64
CA ARG A 157 -20.14 -10.28 15.35
C ARG A 157 -19.48 -9.19 14.54
N GLY A 158 -19.93 -7.94 14.67
CA GLY A 158 -19.38 -6.81 13.93
C GLY A 158 -18.08 -6.30 14.52
N ILE A 159 -18.09 -5.95 15.81
CA ILE A 159 -16.98 -5.24 16.47
C ILE A 159 -15.73 -6.12 16.56
N VAL A 160 -14.61 -5.59 16.04
CA VAL A 160 -13.30 -6.24 16.07
C VAL A 160 -12.56 -5.85 17.34
N LYS A 161 -12.06 -6.85 18.07
CA LYS A 161 -11.12 -6.62 19.18
C LYS A 161 -9.68 -6.60 18.67
N GLU A 162 -8.84 -5.84 19.35
CA GLU A 162 -7.41 -5.83 19.12
C GLU A 162 -6.76 -7.20 19.34
N ARG A 163 -5.55 -7.37 18.80
CA ARG A 163 -4.74 -8.57 19.07
C ARG A 163 -4.30 -8.57 20.53
N SER A 164 -4.19 -9.78 21.11
CA SER A 164 -3.72 -9.95 22.49
C SER A 164 -2.41 -9.19 22.73
N GLY A 165 -2.40 -8.34 23.77
CA GLY A 165 -1.25 -7.53 24.16
C GLY A 165 -0.98 -6.30 23.29
N LYS A 166 -1.90 -5.89 22.40
CA LYS A 166 -1.81 -4.65 21.61
C LYS A 166 -2.68 -3.54 22.18
N ARG A 167 -2.44 -2.32 21.68
CA ARG A 167 -3.30 -1.15 21.97
C ARG A 167 -4.68 -1.35 21.32
N PRO A 168 -5.71 -0.63 21.79
CA PRO A 168 -7.01 -0.61 21.12
C PRO A 168 -6.86 -0.33 19.63
N LEU A 169 -7.65 -1.02 18.80
CA LEU A 169 -7.52 -0.98 17.34
C LEU A 169 -7.85 0.42 16.77
N LEU A 170 -8.76 1.15 17.41
CA LEU A 170 -8.99 2.58 17.19
C LEU A 170 -8.53 3.40 18.40
N THR A 171 -7.94 4.57 18.14
CA THR A 171 -7.51 5.52 19.18
C THR A 171 -7.90 6.94 18.85
N GLY A 172 -7.98 7.78 19.89
CA GLY A 172 -8.35 9.18 19.85
C GLY A 172 -9.86 9.37 20.11
N ASP A 173 -10.59 9.97 19.18
CA ASP A 173 -12.00 10.35 19.29
C ASP A 173 -12.96 9.15 19.12
N VAL A 174 -12.85 8.17 20.04
CA VAL A 174 -13.64 6.93 20.01
C VAL A 174 -14.94 7.01 20.83
N SER A 175 -15.06 7.96 21.77
CA SER A 175 -16.30 8.20 22.52
C SER A 175 -16.60 9.69 22.51
N LEU A 176 -17.72 10.06 21.89
CA LEU A 176 -18.06 11.45 21.58
C LEU A 176 -19.47 11.78 22.07
N THR A 177 -19.74 13.07 22.24
CA THR A 177 -21.09 13.57 22.58
C THR A 177 -21.62 14.35 21.38
N MET A 178 -22.67 13.82 20.77
CA MET A 178 -23.38 14.43 19.66
C MET A 178 -24.39 15.46 20.18
N ARG A 179 -24.43 16.63 19.54
CA ARG A 179 -25.34 17.74 19.85
C ARG A 179 -26.02 18.18 18.56
N ASP A 180 -27.28 18.57 18.64
CA ASP A 180 -28.03 19.07 17.49
C ASP A 180 -28.01 18.13 16.27
N GLY A 181 -27.90 16.82 16.50
CA GLY A 181 -27.88 15.81 15.44
C GLY A 181 -26.55 15.61 14.72
N CYS A 182 -25.45 16.27 15.11
CA CYS A 182 -24.14 16.05 14.47
C CYS A 182 -22.95 16.05 15.45
N VAL A 183 -21.85 15.42 15.04
CA VAL A 183 -20.57 15.46 15.74
C VAL A 183 -19.40 15.20 14.79
N ALA A 184 -18.33 15.98 14.93
CA ALA A 184 -17.08 15.78 14.22
C ALA A 184 -16.17 14.83 15.00
N VAL A 185 -15.54 13.91 14.27
CA VAL A 185 -14.49 13.01 14.75
C VAL A 185 -13.16 13.58 14.29
N ASN A 186 -12.47 14.30 15.17
CA ASN A 186 -11.25 15.00 14.80
C ASN A 186 -10.10 14.01 14.77
N GLU A 187 -9.74 13.44 15.90
CA GLU A 187 -8.53 12.63 16.01
C GLU A 187 -8.88 11.14 16.03
N LEU A 188 -9.15 10.53 14.87
CA LEU A 188 -9.37 9.09 14.76
C LEU A 188 -8.25 8.41 13.99
N GLN A 189 -7.72 7.31 14.53
CA GLN A 189 -6.61 6.55 13.91
C GLN A 189 -6.74 5.05 14.15
N PHE A 190 -6.31 4.24 13.17
CA PHE A 190 -6.09 2.80 13.37
C PHE A 190 -4.69 2.51 13.90
N THR A 191 -4.56 1.64 14.89
CA THR A 191 -3.25 1.27 15.47
C THR A 191 -2.62 0.04 14.83
N ASP A 192 -3.40 -0.80 14.16
CA ASP A 192 -2.95 -2.01 13.47
C ASP A 192 -3.55 -2.08 12.05
N ASN A 193 -2.86 -2.78 11.16
CA ASN A 193 -3.29 -2.94 9.76
C ASN A 193 -4.42 -3.98 9.65
N SER A 194 -5.09 -4.04 8.49
CA SER A 194 -6.20 -4.99 8.31
C SER A 194 -5.76 -6.37 7.82
N SER A 195 -4.48 -6.63 7.58
CA SER A 195 -4.03 -7.89 6.95
C SER A 195 -4.18 -9.13 7.84
N TRP A 196 -4.26 -8.95 9.17
CA TRP A 196 -4.35 -10.05 10.13
C TRP A 196 -5.78 -10.56 10.33
N VAL A 197 -6.80 -9.79 9.92
CA VAL A 197 -8.19 -10.27 9.93
C VAL A 197 -8.52 -11.03 8.65
N ARG A 198 -9.44 -12.00 8.77
CA ARG A 198 -9.81 -12.93 7.69
C ARG A 198 -10.20 -12.23 6.38
N CYS A 199 -11.02 -11.18 6.47
CA CYS A 199 -11.52 -10.42 5.31
C CYS A 199 -10.54 -9.37 4.79
N ARG A 200 -9.38 -9.19 5.45
CA ARG A 200 -8.33 -8.20 5.12
C ARG A 200 -8.81 -6.74 5.07
N ARG A 201 -10.00 -6.45 5.59
CA ARG A 201 -10.65 -5.13 5.53
C ARG A 201 -11.31 -4.81 6.86
N PHE A 202 -11.40 -3.52 7.17
CA PHE A 202 -12.18 -2.98 8.28
C PHE A 202 -13.29 -2.07 7.77
N ARG A 203 -14.25 -1.80 8.63
CA ARG A 203 -15.22 -0.69 8.55
C ARG A 203 -15.08 0.15 9.81
N ILE A 204 -15.50 1.41 9.74
CA ILE A 204 -15.72 2.23 10.94
C ILE A 204 -17.22 2.15 11.23
N GLY A 205 -17.56 1.63 12.39
CA GLY A 205 -18.92 1.62 12.91
C GLY A 205 -19.14 2.73 13.92
N VAL A 206 -20.37 3.21 14.03
CA VAL A 206 -20.79 4.12 15.09
C VAL A 206 -22.08 3.64 15.69
N ARG A 207 -22.14 3.60 17.02
CA ARG A 207 -23.35 3.26 17.77
C ARG A 207 -23.61 4.24 18.90
N VAL A 208 -24.84 4.27 19.38
CA VAL A 208 -25.17 4.94 20.63
C VAL A 208 -24.63 4.12 21.79
N VAL A 209 -24.04 4.79 22.78
CA VAL A 209 -23.58 4.13 24.00
C VAL A 209 -24.79 3.58 24.76
N PRO A 210 -24.82 2.28 25.11
CA PRO A 210 -25.94 1.70 25.86
C PRO A 210 -26.22 2.46 27.15
N GLY A 211 -27.50 2.76 27.42
CA GLY A 211 -27.94 3.50 28.62
C GLY A 211 -27.67 5.01 28.59
N SER A 212 -27.20 5.57 27.47
CA SER A 212 -27.05 7.03 27.31
C SER A 212 -28.28 7.74 26.76
N TYR A 213 -29.30 6.99 26.35
CA TYR A 213 -30.48 7.50 25.68
C TYR A 213 -31.68 6.59 25.93
N ASP A 214 -32.77 7.16 26.44
CA ASP A 214 -33.99 6.44 26.85
C ASP A 214 -35.12 6.49 25.80
N GLY A 215 -34.85 7.01 24.59
CA GLY A 215 -35.83 7.12 23.52
C GLY A 215 -35.83 5.94 22.52
N PRO A 216 -36.50 6.08 21.36
CA PRO A 216 -36.56 5.06 20.32
C PRO A 216 -35.17 4.62 19.82
N ARG A 217 -34.99 3.33 19.52
CA ARG A 217 -33.69 2.81 19.05
C ARG A 217 -33.17 3.62 17.86
N ILE A 218 -31.94 4.14 18.01
CA ILE A 218 -31.20 4.78 16.93
C ILE A 218 -30.30 3.73 16.27
N GLY A 219 -30.47 3.52 14.96
CA GLY A 219 -29.67 2.56 14.19
C GLY A 219 -28.19 2.94 14.09
N GLU A 220 -27.31 1.94 14.08
CA GLU A 220 -25.86 2.12 13.94
C GLU A 220 -25.47 2.55 12.52
N ALA A 221 -24.38 3.32 12.41
CA ALA A 221 -23.77 3.66 11.13
C ALA A 221 -22.58 2.74 10.84
N MET A 222 -22.31 2.48 9.56
CA MET A 222 -21.05 1.88 9.11
C MET A 222 -20.55 2.56 7.85
N THR A 223 -19.23 2.63 7.70
CA THR A 223 -18.61 2.98 6.41
C THR A 223 -18.63 1.77 5.46
N GLU A 224 -18.31 2.05 4.19
CA GLU A 224 -17.85 1.01 3.27
C GLU A 224 -16.58 0.31 3.78
N PRO A 225 -16.32 -0.95 3.38
CA PRO A 225 -15.17 -1.70 3.84
C PRO A 225 -13.91 -1.24 3.11
N PHE A 226 -12.82 -1.04 3.85
CA PHE A 226 -11.54 -0.58 3.31
C PHE A 226 -10.35 -1.33 3.90
N VAL A 227 -9.21 -1.26 3.21
CA VAL A 227 -7.95 -1.84 3.66
C VAL A 227 -7.19 -0.79 4.46
N VAL A 228 -6.79 -1.14 5.69
CA VAL A 228 -5.85 -0.33 6.48
C VAL A 228 -4.46 -0.87 6.25
N ARG A 229 -3.59 -0.02 5.68
CA ARG A 229 -2.21 -0.38 5.35
C ARG A 229 -1.28 -0.03 6.50
N ASP A 230 -0.20 -0.80 6.65
CA ASP A 230 0.86 -0.42 7.57
C ASP A 230 1.59 0.82 7.05
N HIS A 231 1.64 1.87 7.87
CA HIS A 231 2.33 3.11 7.54
C HIS A 231 3.83 2.92 7.28
N ARG A 232 4.43 1.87 7.85
CA ARG A 232 5.83 1.49 7.56
C ARG A 232 6.06 1.23 6.08
N GLY A 233 5.08 0.66 5.38
CA GLY A 233 5.18 0.35 3.96
C GLY A 233 5.25 1.60 3.08
N GLU A 234 4.52 2.66 3.46
CA GLU A 234 4.53 3.92 2.71
C GLU A 234 5.80 4.72 2.98
N LEU A 235 6.20 4.83 4.25
CA LEU A 235 7.46 5.50 4.62
C LEU A 235 8.67 4.88 3.92
N TYR A 236 8.66 3.56 3.68
CA TYR A 236 9.77 2.83 3.04
C TYR A 236 9.57 2.55 1.55
N ARG A 237 8.55 3.16 0.93
CA ARG A 237 8.23 2.96 -0.47
C ARG A 237 9.41 3.36 -1.37
N LYS A 238 9.68 2.54 -2.38
CA LYS A 238 10.66 2.85 -3.44
C LYS A 238 10.02 3.83 -4.42
N HIS A 239 10.76 4.87 -4.79
CA HIS A 239 10.28 5.85 -5.76
C HIS A 239 10.53 5.34 -7.18
N TYR A 240 9.57 5.56 -8.08
CA TYR A 240 9.65 5.14 -9.47
C TYR A 240 9.11 6.25 -10.39
N PRO A 241 9.97 6.95 -11.17
CA PRO A 241 11.43 6.86 -11.12
C PRO A 241 11.99 7.43 -9.79
N PRO A 242 13.17 6.98 -9.34
CA PRO A 242 13.87 7.63 -8.24
C PRO A 242 14.30 9.05 -8.63
N VAL A 243 14.49 9.91 -7.64
CA VAL A 243 14.92 11.30 -7.80
C VAL A 243 16.35 11.46 -7.27
N LEU A 244 17.14 12.36 -7.85
CA LEU A 244 18.54 12.60 -7.45
C LEU A 244 18.72 12.86 -5.95
N GLY A 245 17.79 13.61 -5.35
CA GLY A 245 17.79 13.96 -3.93
C GLY A 245 17.25 12.86 -3.01
N ASP A 246 16.73 11.75 -3.54
CA ASP A 246 16.28 10.63 -2.71
C ASP A 246 17.45 10.01 -1.96
N ASP A 247 17.22 9.56 -0.73
CA ASP A 247 18.20 8.73 -0.04
C ASP A 247 18.45 7.42 -0.80
N VAL A 248 19.67 6.88 -0.72
CA VAL A 248 20.04 5.61 -1.40
C VAL A 248 19.15 4.42 -1.01
N TRP A 249 18.57 4.43 0.19
CA TRP A 249 17.66 3.38 0.61
C TRP A 249 16.31 3.45 -0.11
N ARG A 250 16.02 4.47 -0.92
CA ARG A 250 14.86 4.48 -1.84
C ARG A 250 15.09 3.62 -3.09
N LEU A 251 16.32 3.17 -3.35
CA LEU A 251 16.62 2.22 -4.41
C LEU A 251 16.15 0.80 -4.06
N GLU A 252 15.79 0.03 -5.07
CA GLU A 252 15.44 -1.38 -4.89
C GLU A 252 16.59 -2.17 -4.23
N LYS A 253 16.26 -3.22 -3.48
CA LYS A 253 17.20 -4.09 -2.74
C LYS A 253 18.03 -3.43 -1.64
N ILE A 254 17.94 -2.11 -1.45
CA ILE A 254 18.57 -1.41 -0.31
C ILE A 254 17.52 -1.06 0.74
N GLY A 255 17.56 -1.66 1.93
CA GLY A 255 16.63 -1.33 3.02
C GLY A 255 17.08 -0.12 3.84
N LYS A 256 16.14 0.72 4.33
CA LYS A 256 16.45 1.79 5.29
C LYS A 256 17.06 1.17 6.56
N GLU A 257 18.12 1.78 7.07
CA GLU A 257 18.94 1.26 8.17
C GLU A 257 19.52 -0.16 7.98
N GLY A 258 19.40 -0.74 6.77
CA GLY A 258 19.94 -2.06 6.45
C GLY A 258 21.45 -2.07 6.26
N ALA A 259 22.02 -3.27 6.09
CA ALA A 259 23.48 -3.45 5.93
C ALA A 259 24.06 -2.59 4.79
N PHE A 260 23.46 -2.63 3.61
CA PHE A 260 23.92 -1.84 2.46
C PHE A 260 23.76 -0.33 2.68
N HIS A 261 22.65 0.13 3.26
CA HIS A 261 22.45 1.53 3.56
C HIS A 261 23.54 2.05 4.52
N ARG A 262 23.86 1.29 5.58
CA ARG A 262 24.92 1.66 6.53
C ARG A 262 26.29 1.73 5.85
N LYS A 263 26.65 0.74 5.02
CA LYS A 263 27.92 0.74 4.29
C LYS A 263 28.04 1.92 3.33
N LEU A 264 27.01 2.19 2.52
CA LEU A 264 26.98 3.33 1.61
C LEU A 264 27.12 4.66 2.36
N THR A 265 26.38 4.83 3.46
CA THR A 265 26.46 6.03 4.30
C THR A 265 27.84 6.21 4.95
N GLN A 266 28.52 5.14 5.35
CA GLN A 266 29.90 5.19 5.86
C GLN A 266 30.89 5.68 4.81
N HIS A 267 30.66 5.34 3.53
CA HIS A 267 31.42 5.83 2.38
C HIS A 267 30.86 7.13 1.78
N ASN A 268 30.03 7.87 2.52
CA ASN A 268 29.43 9.14 2.13
C ASN A 268 28.52 9.10 0.88
N VAL A 269 28.01 7.92 0.52
CA VAL A 269 27.02 7.74 -0.55
C VAL A 269 25.62 7.75 0.07
N ARG A 270 25.07 8.94 0.31
CA ARG A 270 23.80 9.12 1.04
C ARG A 270 22.56 9.21 0.16
N ASN A 271 22.70 9.78 -1.03
CA ASN A 271 21.59 9.99 -1.96
C ASN A 271 21.82 9.26 -3.31
N VAL A 272 20.75 9.18 -4.10
CA VAL A 272 20.76 8.54 -5.43
C VAL A 272 21.74 9.22 -6.37
N GLN A 273 21.91 10.55 -6.27
CA GLN A 273 22.89 11.30 -7.05
C GLN A 273 24.33 10.82 -6.82
N GLU A 274 24.79 10.78 -5.56
CA GLU A 274 26.15 10.29 -5.24
C GLU A 274 26.31 8.82 -5.63
N PHE A 275 25.26 8.00 -5.49
CA PHE A 275 25.28 6.61 -5.93
C PHE A 275 25.51 6.49 -7.45
N LEU A 276 24.78 7.28 -8.25
CA LEU A 276 24.94 7.28 -9.70
C LEU A 276 26.31 7.84 -10.12
N ARG A 277 26.79 8.91 -9.46
CA ARG A 277 28.14 9.44 -9.73
C ARG A 277 29.23 8.40 -9.50
N LEU A 278 29.18 7.70 -8.37
CA LEU A 278 30.15 6.66 -8.06
C LEU A 278 30.00 5.46 -9.01
N LEU A 279 28.77 5.10 -9.39
CA LEU A 279 28.51 4.05 -10.38
C LEU A 279 29.12 4.38 -11.75
N THR A 280 29.06 5.65 -12.18
CA THR A 280 29.61 6.11 -13.47
C THR A 280 31.14 6.16 -13.45
N VAL A 281 31.74 6.67 -12.36
CA VAL A 281 33.18 6.96 -12.32
C VAL A 281 34.00 5.77 -11.79
N LYS A 282 33.52 5.09 -10.74
CA LYS A 282 34.22 3.98 -10.07
C LYS A 282 33.24 2.85 -9.71
N PRO A 283 32.69 2.13 -10.72
CA PRO A 283 31.73 1.05 -10.48
C PRO A 283 32.30 -0.07 -9.61
N ASP A 284 33.58 -0.39 -9.75
CA ASP A 284 34.26 -1.43 -8.96
C ASP A 284 34.38 -1.06 -7.49
N GLU A 285 34.63 0.22 -7.18
CA GLU A 285 34.67 0.71 -5.79
C GLU A 285 33.28 0.64 -5.15
N LEU A 286 32.23 1.05 -5.88
CA LEU A 286 30.86 0.91 -5.42
C LEU A 286 30.49 -0.58 -5.20
N ARG A 287 30.92 -1.46 -6.10
CA ARG A 287 30.71 -2.91 -5.97
C ARG A 287 31.42 -3.46 -4.72
N ALA A 288 32.66 -3.04 -4.47
CA ALA A 288 33.44 -3.42 -3.30
C ALA A 288 32.81 -2.92 -1.98
N ILE A 289 32.27 -1.70 -1.95
CA ILE A 289 31.55 -1.14 -0.79
C ILE A 289 30.34 -2.01 -0.43
N MET A 290 29.58 -2.48 -1.44
CA MET A 290 28.42 -3.34 -1.21
C MET A 290 28.84 -4.73 -0.69
N GLY A 291 29.94 -5.26 -1.22
CA GLY A 291 30.58 -6.51 -0.82
C GLY A 291 29.74 -7.76 -1.14
N ASP A 292 30.18 -8.92 -0.63
CA ASP A 292 29.66 -10.25 -1.01
C ASP A 292 28.17 -10.48 -0.72
N GLY A 293 27.58 -9.71 0.19
CA GLY A 293 26.14 -9.78 0.47
C GLY A 293 25.27 -9.36 -0.73
N MET A 294 25.83 -8.59 -1.66
CA MET A 294 25.12 -8.08 -2.83
C MET A 294 25.34 -9.00 -4.04
N THR A 295 24.41 -9.92 -4.26
CA THR A 295 24.48 -10.82 -5.44
C THR A 295 24.38 -10.03 -6.74
N ASP A 296 24.89 -10.60 -7.85
CA ASP A 296 24.85 -9.93 -9.16
C ASP A 296 23.43 -9.56 -9.59
N ARG A 297 22.46 -10.45 -9.32
CA ARG A 297 21.04 -10.16 -9.58
C ARG A 297 20.51 -8.98 -8.74
N MET A 298 20.93 -8.84 -7.49
CA MET A 298 20.52 -7.70 -6.65
C MET A 298 21.18 -6.41 -7.15
N TRP A 299 22.44 -6.50 -7.56
CA TRP A 299 23.20 -5.39 -8.14
C TRP A 299 22.56 -4.88 -9.43
N GLU A 300 22.24 -5.76 -10.37
CA GLU A 300 21.55 -5.42 -11.63
C GLU A 300 20.21 -4.72 -11.37
N VAL A 301 19.40 -5.26 -10.45
CA VAL A 301 18.11 -4.64 -10.09
C VAL A 301 18.31 -3.25 -9.49
N THR A 302 19.29 -3.09 -8.59
CA THR A 302 19.58 -1.81 -7.92
C THR A 302 20.06 -0.76 -8.91
N THR A 303 21.03 -1.12 -9.75
CA THR A 303 21.64 -0.22 -10.74
C THR A 303 20.66 0.11 -11.87
N SER A 304 19.90 -0.86 -12.37
CA SER A 304 18.83 -0.63 -13.34
C SER A 304 17.75 0.31 -12.79
N HIS A 305 17.36 0.14 -11.52
CA HIS A 305 16.42 1.05 -10.88
C HIS A 305 17.00 2.47 -10.74
N ALA A 306 18.25 2.60 -10.30
CA ALA A 306 18.92 3.89 -10.17
C ALA A 306 19.05 4.62 -11.53
N LYS A 307 19.39 3.90 -12.61
CA LYS A 307 19.51 4.45 -13.97
C LYS A 307 18.19 4.96 -14.56
N LYS A 308 17.04 4.64 -13.96
CA LYS A 308 15.74 5.25 -14.33
C LYS A 308 15.59 6.68 -13.80
N CYS A 309 16.49 7.14 -12.93
CA CYS A 309 16.52 8.52 -12.46
C CYS A 309 16.83 9.46 -13.62
N VAL A 310 16.11 10.58 -13.70
CA VAL A 310 16.39 11.63 -14.67
C VAL A 310 17.54 12.51 -14.12
N PRO A 311 18.65 12.71 -14.85
CA PRO A 311 19.82 13.45 -14.38
C PRO A 311 19.65 14.98 -14.36
N GLY A 312 18.56 15.49 -14.91
CA GLY A 312 18.26 16.92 -15.01
C GLY A 312 19.14 17.65 -16.04
N ASP A 313 18.97 18.97 -16.14
CA ASP A 313 19.54 19.78 -17.23
C ASP A 313 20.89 20.43 -16.89
N LYS A 314 21.39 20.21 -15.66
CA LYS A 314 22.62 20.85 -15.19
C LYS A 314 23.84 20.15 -15.77
N VAL A 315 24.76 20.96 -16.31
CA VAL A 315 26.04 20.51 -16.83
C VAL A 315 27.16 21.22 -16.08
N TYR A 316 28.19 20.46 -15.73
CA TYR A 316 29.36 20.90 -14.99
C TYR A 316 30.59 20.76 -15.87
N MET A 317 31.49 21.73 -15.80
CA MET A 317 32.72 21.76 -16.55
C MET A 317 33.92 21.57 -15.61
N TYR A 318 34.85 20.73 -16.02
CA TYR A 318 36.18 20.60 -15.41
C TYR A 318 37.25 20.85 -16.46
N SER A 319 38.05 21.91 -16.26
CA SER A 319 39.07 22.33 -17.22
C SER A 319 40.48 22.15 -16.64
N THR A 320 41.38 21.66 -17.49
CA THR A 320 42.81 21.51 -17.22
C THR A 320 43.60 22.09 -18.38
N PRO A 321 44.92 22.37 -18.23
CA PRO A 321 45.75 22.86 -19.34
C PRO A 321 45.79 21.94 -20.57
N HIS A 322 45.38 20.68 -20.40
CA HIS A 322 45.47 19.64 -21.43
C HIS A 322 44.09 19.24 -21.99
N GLY A 323 43.00 19.78 -21.45
CA GLY A 323 41.64 19.49 -21.91
C GLY A 323 40.55 19.83 -20.90
N THR A 324 39.32 19.88 -21.41
CA THR A 324 38.10 20.20 -20.66
C THR A 324 37.05 19.11 -20.87
N VAL A 325 36.39 18.69 -19.80
CA VAL A 325 35.27 17.74 -19.84
C VAL A 325 34.00 18.38 -19.28
N TYR A 326 32.87 18.08 -19.91
CA TYR A 326 31.55 18.53 -19.51
C TYR A 326 30.72 17.32 -19.10
N VAL A 327 30.17 17.34 -17.89
CA VAL A 327 29.44 16.22 -17.30
C VAL A 327 28.10 16.65 -16.75
N ASN A 328 27.09 15.78 -16.78
CA ASN A 328 25.79 16.07 -16.17
C ASN A 328 25.82 15.88 -14.63
N SER A 329 24.67 16.06 -13.96
CA SER A 329 24.54 15.92 -12.50
C SER A 329 24.98 14.56 -11.94
N ILE A 330 25.01 13.51 -12.76
CA ILE A 330 25.40 12.13 -12.39
C ILE A 330 26.75 11.71 -12.99
N PHE A 331 27.54 12.68 -13.47
CA PHE A 331 28.88 12.48 -14.03
C PHE A 331 28.92 11.71 -15.36
N GLU A 332 27.80 11.58 -16.06
CA GLU A 332 27.84 11.12 -17.44
C GLU A 332 28.43 12.21 -18.33
N LEU A 333 29.26 11.79 -19.27
CA LEU A 333 30.02 12.68 -20.12
C LEU A 333 29.12 13.22 -21.24
N VAL A 334 28.99 14.55 -21.30
CA VAL A 334 28.18 15.26 -22.30
C VAL A 334 29.06 15.69 -23.48
N LYS A 335 30.23 16.25 -23.18
CA LYS A 335 31.14 16.83 -24.18
C LYS A 335 32.59 16.78 -23.70
N VAL A 336 33.52 16.65 -24.63
CA VAL A 336 34.97 16.68 -24.39
C VAL A 336 35.62 17.67 -25.34
N GLU A 337 36.55 18.47 -24.81
CA GLU A 337 37.40 19.37 -25.58
C GLU A 337 38.86 19.11 -25.25
N LEU A 338 39.67 18.75 -26.25
CA LEU A 338 41.11 18.50 -26.09
C LEU A 338 41.87 19.46 -26.99
N ALA A 339 42.82 20.21 -26.41
CA ALA A 339 43.63 21.20 -27.14
C ALA A 339 42.79 22.21 -27.98
N GLY A 340 41.62 22.61 -27.49
CA GLY A 340 40.71 23.55 -28.17
C GLY A 340 39.82 22.92 -29.26
N VAL A 341 39.86 21.58 -29.43
CA VAL A 341 39.03 20.85 -30.39
C VAL A 341 37.98 20.04 -29.65
N GLU A 342 36.72 20.21 -30.03
CA GLU A 342 35.61 19.40 -29.53
C GLU A 342 35.63 18.01 -30.18
N TYR A 343 35.51 16.98 -29.34
CA TYR A 343 35.47 15.59 -29.78
C TYR A 343 34.11 14.96 -29.47
N GLN A 344 33.54 14.29 -30.47
CA GLN A 344 32.44 13.37 -30.24
C GLN A 344 32.95 12.11 -29.54
N LEU A 345 32.19 11.59 -28.57
CA LEU A 345 32.58 10.44 -27.74
C LEU A 345 33.00 9.21 -28.55
N HIS A 346 32.33 8.97 -29.67
CA HIS A 346 32.60 7.82 -30.56
C HIS A 346 33.86 8.00 -31.42
N GLN A 347 34.41 9.22 -31.52
CA GLN A 347 35.59 9.53 -32.34
C GLN A 347 36.90 9.46 -31.55
N LEU A 348 36.84 9.30 -30.22
CA LEU A 348 38.02 9.23 -29.38
C LEU A 348 38.79 7.94 -29.62
N ASN A 349 40.10 8.07 -29.87
CA ASN A 349 41.00 6.92 -29.94
C ASN A 349 41.26 6.32 -28.55
N ARG A 350 41.87 5.13 -28.48
CA ARG A 350 42.08 4.41 -27.21
C ARG A 350 42.87 5.23 -26.18
N ALA A 351 43.91 5.96 -26.60
CA ALA A 351 44.73 6.77 -25.71
C ALA A 351 43.95 7.98 -25.17
N GLN A 352 43.16 8.63 -26.04
CA GLN A 352 42.28 9.74 -25.67
C GLN A 352 41.20 9.28 -24.70
N LYS A 353 40.60 8.09 -24.89
CA LYS A 353 39.62 7.52 -23.95
C LYS A 353 40.22 7.35 -22.55
N VAL A 354 41.45 6.82 -22.46
CA VAL A 354 42.16 6.70 -21.18
C VAL A 354 42.42 8.06 -20.55
N PHE A 355 42.84 9.04 -21.35
CA PHE A 355 43.07 10.40 -20.87
C PHE A 355 41.78 11.07 -20.36
N VAL A 356 40.68 10.95 -21.10
CA VAL A 356 39.36 11.45 -20.68
C VAL A 356 38.88 10.78 -19.41
N GLN A 357 39.13 9.47 -19.26
CA GLN A 357 38.81 8.75 -18.02
C GLN A 357 39.61 9.30 -16.82
N GLN A 358 40.90 9.62 -17.00
CA GLN A 358 41.72 10.27 -15.97
C GLN A 358 41.18 11.67 -15.61
N LEU A 359 40.75 12.44 -16.60
CA LEU A 359 40.11 13.75 -16.38
C LEU A 359 38.80 13.62 -15.60
N LEU A 360 37.95 12.65 -15.96
CA LEU A 360 36.70 12.36 -15.24
C LEU A 360 36.94 11.97 -13.78
N LEU A 361 37.94 11.12 -13.54
CA LEU A 361 38.36 10.74 -12.19
C LEU A 361 38.82 11.97 -11.39
N ALA A 362 39.67 12.81 -11.97
CA ALA A 362 40.12 14.05 -11.33
C ALA A 362 38.95 15.01 -11.04
N ALA A 363 38.03 15.16 -11.99
CA ALA A 363 36.82 15.96 -11.83
C ALA A 363 35.93 15.45 -10.68
N TYR A 364 35.83 14.13 -10.51
CA TYR A 364 35.04 13.52 -9.44
C TYR A 364 35.65 13.73 -8.06
N GLU A 365 36.97 13.61 -7.93
CA GLU A 365 37.68 13.91 -6.69
C GLU A 365 37.52 15.39 -6.30
N GLN A 366 37.51 16.29 -7.30
CA GLN A 366 37.32 17.72 -7.11
C GLN A 366 35.87 18.19 -7.28
N ARG A 367 34.89 17.30 -7.15
CA ARG A 367 33.46 17.58 -7.45
C ARG A 367 32.86 18.78 -6.71
N ASN A 368 33.40 19.14 -5.55
CA ASN A 368 32.95 20.30 -4.77
C ASN A 368 33.33 21.65 -5.41
N ASN A 369 34.26 21.66 -6.37
CA ASN A 369 34.81 22.86 -7.01
C ASN A 369 34.42 22.99 -8.49
N LEU A 370 33.51 22.13 -8.99
CA LEU A 370 33.10 22.16 -10.39
C LEU A 370 32.32 23.44 -10.73
N GLN A 371 32.61 24.00 -11.90
CA GLN A 371 31.90 25.17 -12.43
C GLN A 371 30.67 24.70 -13.19
N GLU A 372 29.50 25.28 -12.92
CA GLU A 372 28.29 25.05 -13.72
C GLU A 372 28.51 25.71 -15.10
N ALA A 373 28.39 24.93 -16.17
CA ALA A 373 28.53 25.43 -17.52
C ALA A 373 27.26 26.19 -17.91
N ASP A 374 27.42 27.37 -18.46
CA ASP A 374 26.28 28.17 -18.92
C ASP A 374 25.59 27.46 -20.10
N ALA A 375 24.25 27.45 -20.14
CA ALA A 375 23.49 26.70 -21.16
C ALA A 375 23.83 27.17 -22.59
N MET A 376 24.33 28.40 -22.74
CA MET A 376 24.78 28.98 -24.00
C MET A 376 26.13 28.43 -24.49
N ALA A 377 26.97 27.84 -23.62
CA ALA A 377 28.27 27.27 -23.99
C ALA A 377 28.17 25.86 -24.61
N LEU A 378 27.01 25.21 -24.47
CA LEU A 378 26.72 23.88 -25.05
C LEU A 378 26.22 23.96 -26.50
N HIS A 379 25.79 25.14 -26.95
CA HIS A 379 25.37 25.40 -28.32
C HIS A 379 26.31 26.38 -29.01
N CYS A 380 27.42 25.85 -29.53
CA CYS A 380 28.14 26.50 -30.63
C CYS A 380 28.29 25.48 -31.76
N ASN A 381 27.17 25.16 -32.41
CA ASN A 381 27.23 24.62 -33.77
C ASN A 381 27.37 25.80 -34.72
N ASP A 382 28.18 25.60 -35.75
CA ASP A 382 28.41 26.46 -36.92
C ASP A 382 29.57 27.47 -36.85
N VAL A 383 30.80 26.94 -36.75
CA VAL A 383 31.93 27.54 -37.48
C VAL A 383 32.75 26.42 -38.16
N PRO A 384 33.02 26.48 -39.47
CA PRO A 384 33.76 25.44 -40.17
C PRO A 384 35.25 25.57 -39.86
N LEU A 385 35.86 24.55 -39.25
CA LEU A 385 37.30 24.52 -39.03
C LEU A 385 38.00 23.53 -39.96
N LEU A 386 38.78 24.15 -40.83
CA LEU A 386 39.82 23.60 -41.70
C LEU A 386 40.61 22.48 -41.02
N GLN A 387 40.74 21.38 -41.76
CA GLN A 387 41.70 20.32 -41.49
C GLN A 387 43.12 20.88 -41.44
N ASN A 388 43.77 20.77 -40.30
CA ASN A 388 45.22 20.63 -40.23
C ASN A 388 45.56 19.70 -39.05
N ALA A 389 45.97 18.48 -39.39
CA ALA A 389 46.51 17.53 -38.46
C ALA A 389 47.89 18.02 -37.99
N ALA A 390 47.97 18.44 -36.73
CA ALA A 390 49.24 18.53 -36.02
C ALA A 390 49.34 17.30 -35.09
N GLU A 391 50.44 16.56 -35.20
CA GLU A 391 50.75 15.40 -34.37
C GLU A 391 50.78 15.80 -32.88
N ILE A 392 49.83 15.27 -32.11
CA ILE A 392 49.76 15.47 -30.66
C ILE A 392 50.79 14.54 -30.01
N THR A 393 51.84 15.12 -29.43
CA THR A 393 52.78 14.38 -28.57
C THR A 393 52.19 14.27 -27.17
N ILE A 394 51.72 13.07 -26.81
CA ILE A 394 51.32 12.70 -25.44
C ILE A 394 52.62 12.47 -24.63
N PRO A 395 52.76 13.00 -23.40
CA PRO A 395 53.94 12.74 -22.59
C PRO A 395 54.04 11.25 -22.22
N ALA A 396 55.25 10.71 -22.25
CA ALA A 396 55.51 9.31 -21.95
C ALA A 396 55.11 8.95 -20.51
N LEU A 397 54.51 7.77 -20.39
CA LEU A 397 54.09 7.10 -19.16
C LEU A 397 55.31 6.87 -18.23
N GLY A 398 55.44 7.68 -17.19
CA GLY A 398 56.39 7.44 -16.10
C GLY A 398 55.78 6.49 -15.06
N ASP A 399 56.36 5.30 -14.98
CA ASP A 399 56.26 4.26 -13.93
C ASP A 399 54.90 3.99 -13.28
N THR A 400 54.19 3.05 -13.91
CA THR A 400 53.09 2.26 -13.36
C THR A 400 53.43 1.58 -12.04
N GLN A 401 52.62 1.83 -11.00
CA GLN A 401 52.44 0.88 -9.89
C GLN A 401 51.48 -0.26 -10.31
N LEU A 402 51.89 -1.47 -9.93
CA LEU A 402 51.51 -2.81 -10.43
C LEU A 402 50.06 -3.31 -10.18
N TRP A 403 49.06 -2.45 -9.99
CA TRP A 403 47.66 -2.91 -9.84
C TRP A 403 46.79 -2.75 -11.11
N ILE A 404 47.33 -2.10 -12.16
CA ILE A 404 46.59 -1.77 -13.39
C ILE A 404 46.39 -2.98 -14.33
N GLN A 405 47.15 -4.06 -14.19
CA GLN A 405 47.03 -5.21 -15.11
C GLN A 405 45.76 -6.05 -14.91
N ASN A 406 45.12 -6.02 -13.73
CA ASN A 406 43.93 -6.85 -13.49
C ASN A 406 42.59 -6.20 -13.87
N SER A 407 42.57 -4.90 -14.19
CA SER A 407 41.36 -4.17 -14.62
C SER A 407 41.08 -4.29 -16.13
N LEU A 408 42.08 -4.68 -16.93
CA LEU A 408 42.00 -4.75 -18.39
C LEU A 408 41.27 -6.00 -18.94
N ASN A 409 40.85 -6.94 -18.08
CA ASN A 409 40.23 -8.20 -18.50
C ASN A 409 38.72 -8.28 -18.22
N SER A 410 38.04 -7.18 -17.89
CA SER A 410 36.58 -7.19 -17.80
C SER A 410 35.96 -5.90 -18.32
N GLN A 411 35.30 -6.07 -19.47
CA GLN A 411 34.31 -5.20 -20.11
C GLN A 411 34.84 -3.91 -20.80
N GLU A 412 34.75 -3.92 -22.13
CA GLU A 412 34.67 -2.70 -22.95
C GLU A 412 33.51 -1.84 -22.43
N ILE A 413 33.81 -0.64 -21.93
CA ILE A 413 32.80 0.34 -21.53
C ILE A 413 32.30 0.99 -22.81
N ASP A 414 31.09 0.60 -23.22
CA ASP A 414 30.35 1.21 -24.31
C ASP A 414 29.75 2.53 -23.83
N PHE A 415 30.09 3.63 -24.50
CA PHE A 415 29.50 4.94 -24.22
C PHE A 415 28.13 4.98 -24.90
N GLN A 416 27.09 4.50 -24.22
CA GLN A 416 25.73 4.56 -24.76
C GLN A 416 25.29 6.01 -24.90
N VAL A 417 24.99 6.41 -26.14
CA VAL A 417 24.35 7.67 -26.49
C VAL A 417 22.89 7.35 -26.77
N ASP A 418 21.99 7.70 -25.85
CA ASP A 418 20.55 7.72 -26.15
C ASP A 418 20.21 9.04 -26.84
N GLU A 419 19.76 8.96 -28.09
CA GLU A 419 19.26 10.10 -28.86
C GLU A 419 18.02 10.70 -28.17
N ILE A 420 18.08 11.99 -27.86
CA ILE A 420 16.96 12.78 -27.35
C ILE A 420 15.92 12.93 -28.48
N PRO A 421 14.64 12.53 -28.30
CA PRO A 421 13.62 12.77 -29.31
C PRO A 421 13.32 14.28 -29.37
N GLN A 422 13.54 14.89 -30.54
CA GLN A 422 13.11 16.25 -30.83
C GLN A 422 11.58 16.36 -30.68
N ALA A 423 11.13 17.04 -29.62
CA ALA A 423 9.73 17.38 -29.43
C ALA A 423 9.35 18.53 -30.38
N ASN A 424 8.79 18.20 -31.54
CA ASN A 424 8.13 19.17 -32.41
C ASN A 424 6.76 19.55 -31.83
N PHE A 425 6.69 20.73 -31.21
CA PHE A 425 5.43 21.43 -30.96
C PHE A 425 4.85 21.92 -32.29
N ALA A 426 3.78 21.28 -32.75
CA ALA A 426 2.88 21.85 -33.75
C ALA A 426 1.43 21.68 -33.26
N LEU A 427 0.88 22.76 -32.73
CA LEU A 427 -0.55 22.94 -32.49
C LEU A 427 -1.25 23.02 -33.85
N GLN A 428 -2.13 22.07 -34.17
CA GLN A 428 -3.20 22.29 -35.14
C GLN A 428 -4.50 21.67 -34.62
N TRP A 429 -5.42 22.56 -34.26
CA TRP A 429 -6.81 22.27 -34.02
C TRP A 429 -7.52 22.03 -35.36
N THR A 430 -8.16 20.88 -35.53
CA THR A 430 -9.31 20.72 -36.42
C THR A 430 -10.30 19.75 -35.79
N GLY A 431 -11.46 20.28 -35.41
CA GLY A 431 -12.61 19.47 -34.99
C GLY A 431 -13.39 18.94 -36.19
N GLN A 432 -13.98 17.75 -36.02
CA GLN A 432 -15.21 17.25 -36.66
C GLN A 432 -15.48 15.87 -36.03
N MET A 433 -16.47 15.75 -35.13
CA MET A 433 -17.81 15.19 -35.42
C MET A 433 -17.82 14.04 -36.43
N TYR A 434 -18.20 12.83 -36.01
CA TYR A 434 -19.32 12.06 -36.60
C TYR A 434 -19.70 10.80 -35.78
N ASN A 435 -20.99 10.73 -35.48
CA ASN A 435 -21.92 9.59 -35.44
C ASN A 435 -21.48 8.19 -34.97
N ILE A 436 -22.19 7.75 -33.93
CA ILE A 436 -22.47 6.36 -33.59
C ILE A 436 -23.72 5.93 -34.38
N SER A 437 -23.61 4.83 -35.14
CA SER A 437 -24.74 3.98 -35.53
C SER A 437 -24.25 2.53 -35.45
N GLY A 438 -25.03 1.66 -34.81
CA GLY A 438 -24.78 0.23 -34.67
C GLY A 438 -25.33 -0.31 -33.38
#